data_AF-A0A959RXG4-F1
#
_entry.id   AF-A0A959RXG4-F1
#
_cell.length_a   1.000
_cell.length_b   1.000
_cell.length_c   1.000
_cell.angle_alpha   90.00
_cell.angle_beta   90.00
_cell.angle_gamma   90.00
#
_symmetry.space_group_name_H-M   'P 1'
#
loop_
_entity.id
_entity.type
_entity.pdbx_description
1 polymer ?
#
loop_
_entity_poly.entity_id
_entity_poly.type
_entity_poly.pdbx_seq_one_letter_code
_entity_poly.pdbx_strand_id
1 'polypeptide(L)' 'EINKSEILIELDYAIPDYRDLKNARFVYFAQSQHFLKKGYKILKAETDVVVHKKYLLKIGFKKLSNNSNQFVKNI' A
#
# COMPACT_ATOMS: atom_id res chain seq x y z
N GLU A 1 -16.98 4.01 8.88
CA GLU A 1 -16.28 5.20 9.43
C GLU A 1 -14.93 5.34 8.74
N ILE A 2 -14.61 6.50 8.19
CA ILE A 2 -13.28 6.77 7.63
C ILE A 2 -12.38 7.10 8.82
N ASN A 3 -11.51 6.16 9.18
CA ASN A 3 -10.58 6.31 10.28
C ASN A 3 -9.54 7.38 9.86
N LYS A 4 -9.50 8.53 10.55
CA LYS A 4 -8.70 9.71 10.16
C LYS A 4 -7.18 9.47 10.06
N SER A 5 -6.70 8.32 10.52
CA SER A 5 -5.28 7.92 10.54
C SER A 5 -4.89 6.93 9.44
N GLU A 6 -5.79 6.63 8.51
CA GLU A 6 -5.57 5.63 7.46
C GLU A 6 -5.62 6.27 6.07
N ILE A 7 -4.79 5.77 5.16
CA ILE A 7 -4.80 6.14 3.74
C ILE A 7 -5.22 4.91 2.94
N LEU A 8 -6.31 5.03 2.17
CA LEU A 8 -6.71 4.01 1.21
C LEU A 8 -6.03 4.29 -0.14
N ILE A 9 -5.33 3.29 -0.66
CA ILE A 9 -4.71 3.29 -1.98
C ILE A 9 -5.71 2.66 -2.94
N GLU A 10 -6.40 3.49 -3.71
CA GLU A 10 -7.37 3.03 -4.71
C GLU A 10 -6.69 2.63 -6.02
N LEU A 11 -5.55 3.26 -6.36
CA LEU A 11 -4.81 2.99 -7.59
C LEU A 11 -3.29 3.15 -7.40
N ASP A 12 -2.55 2.08 -7.69
CA ASP A 12 -1.10 2.06 -7.86
C ASP A 12 -0.81 1.45 -9.24
N TYR A 13 -0.58 2.30 -10.24
CA TYR A 13 -0.42 1.89 -11.63
C TYR A 13 0.94 2.29 -12.19
N ALA A 14 1.61 1.31 -12.81
CA ALA A 14 2.80 1.53 -13.61
C ALA A 14 2.76 0.63 -14.86
N ILE A 15 3.16 1.20 -16.00
CA ILE A 15 3.35 0.45 -17.25
C ILE A 15 4.45 -0.61 -17.05
N PRO A 16 4.42 -1.75 -17.79
CA PRO A 16 5.31 -2.89 -17.57
C PRO A 16 6.78 -2.52 -17.37
N ASP A 17 7.30 -1.64 -18.23
CA ASP A 17 8.71 -1.24 -18.26
C ASP A 17 9.16 -0.46 -17.01
N TYR A 18 8.22 0.07 -16.24
CA TYR A 18 8.46 0.86 -15.03
C TYR A 18 8.05 0.13 -13.74
N ARG A 19 7.78 -1.19 -13.81
CA ARG A 19 7.46 -2.02 -12.63
C ARG A 19 8.72 -2.58 -11.95
N ASP A 20 9.78 -1.80 -11.85
CA ASP A 20 11.03 -2.19 -11.21
C ASP A 20 11.01 -2.04 -9.68
N LEU A 21 9.83 -1.78 -9.10
CA LEU A 21 9.56 -1.55 -7.67
C LEU A 21 10.16 -0.26 -7.09
N LYS A 22 10.88 0.55 -7.87
CA LYS A 22 11.50 1.79 -7.37
C LYS A 22 10.46 2.86 -7.07
N ASN A 23 9.44 3.00 -7.93
CA ASN A 23 8.36 3.97 -7.74
C ASN A 23 7.55 3.68 -6.46
N ALA A 24 7.24 2.40 -6.24
CA ALA A 24 6.61 1.93 -4.99
C ALA A 24 7.48 2.28 -3.79
N ARG A 25 8.79 2.00 -3.87
CA ARG A 25 9.73 2.31 -2.79
C ARG A 25 9.78 3.82 -2.53
N PHE A 26 9.77 4.65 -3.55
CA PHE A 26 9.75 6.09 -3.37
C PHE A 26 8.46 6.58 -2.69
N VAL A 27 7.28 6.18 -3.18
CA VAL A 27 6.00 6.61 -2.60
C VAL A 27 5.82 6.12 -1.17
N TYR A 28 6.17 4.87 -0.88
CA TYR A 28 5.99 4.28 0.45
C TYR A 28 7.10 4.62 1.45
N PHE A 29 8.32 4.96 1.01
CA PHE A 29 9.44 5.24 1.93
C PHE A 29 9.89 6.71 1.95
N ALA A 30 9.87 7.44 0.83
CA ALA A 30 10.34 8.82 0.80
C ALA A 30 9.30 9.79 1.39
N GLN A 31 8.01 9.47 1.27
CA GLN A 31 6.91 10.32 1.79
C GLN A 31 6.32 9.81 3.11
N SER A 32 6.86 8.75 3.70
CA SER A 32 6.41 8.20 4.98
C SER A 32 6.40 9.27 6.08
N GLN A 33 7.46 10.08 6.17
CA GLN A 33 7.57 11.19 7.12
C GLN A 33 6.50 12.27 6.90
N HIS A 34 6.12 12.55 5.66
CA HIS A 34 5.05 13.50 5.35
C HIS A 34 3.69 12.99 5.82
N PHE A 35 3.41 11.70 5.60
CA PHE A 35 2.18 11.08 6.06
C PHE A 35 2.11 10.99 7.59
N LEU A 36 3.22 10.63 8.25
CA LEU A 36 3.31 10.60 9.72
C LEU A 36 3.07 12.00 10.32
N LYS A 37 3.65 13.06 9.75
CA LYS A 37 3.41 14.45 10.19
C LYS A 37 1.95 14.88 10.07
N LYS A 38 1.22 14.32 9.10
CA LYS A 38 -0.22 14.54 8.94
C LYS A 38 -1.09 13.64 9.82
N GLY A 39 -0.51 12.75 10.60
CA GLY A 39 -1.20 11.86 11.54
C GLY A 39 -1.64 10.52 10.96
N TYR A 40 -1.25 10.20 9.71
CA TYR A 40 -1.51 8.91 9.10
C TYR A 40 -0.51 7.87 9.59
N LYS A 41 -0.99 6.65 9.84
CA LYS A 41 -0.21 5.55 10.43
C LYS A 41 -0.27 4.27 9.60
N ILE A 42 -1.34 4.11 8.81
CA ILE A 42 -1.64 2.86 8.13
C ILE A 42 -2.00 3.16 6.68
N LEU A 43 -1.38 2.42 5.77
CA LEU A 43 -1.77 2.32 4.36
C LEU A 43 -2.64 1.09 4.19
N LYS A 44 -3.74 1.25 3.45
CA LYS A 44 -4.68 0.18 3.09
C LYS A 44 -4.72 0.04 1.57
N ALA A 45 -4.78 -1.19 1.10
CA ALA A 45 -5.05 -1.50 -0.30
C ALA A 45 -6.03 -2.67 -0.37
N GLU A 46 -6.94 -2.65 -1.35
CA GLU A 46 -7.87 -3.73 -1.58
C GLU A 46 -7.70 -4.27 -3.01
N THR A 47 -7.61 -5.60 -3.14
CA THR A 47 -7.46 -6.23 -4.44
C THR A 47 -7.84 -7.70 -4.43
N ASP A 48 -8.52 -8.14 -5.48
CA ASP A 48 -8.83 -9.53 -5.80
C ASP A 48 -7.77 -10.14 -6.77
N VAL A 49 -7.11 -9.32 -7.58
CA VAL A 49 -6.08 -9.68 -8.56
C VAL A 49 -4.86 -10.35 -7.92
N VAL A 50 -4.61 -11.61 -8.28
CA VAL A 50 -3.52 -12.45 -7.73
C VAL A 50 -2.13 -11.83 -7.90
N VAL A 51 -1.86 -11.22 -9.06
CA VAL A 51 -0.56 -10.57 -9.34
C VAL A 51 -0.33 -9.38 -8.40
N HIS A 52 -1.38 -8.58 -8.17
CA HIS A 52 -1.30 -7.44 -7.27
C HIS A 52 -1.14 -7.88 -5.81
N LYS A 53 -1.84 -8.94 -5.38
CA LYS A 53 -1.64 -9.56 -4.05
C LYS A 53 -0.17 -9.94 -3.80
N LYS A 54 0.48 -10.60 -4.76
CA LYS A 54 1.90 -10.98 -4.66
C LYS A 54 2.81 -9.74 -4.59
N TYR A 55 2.49 -8.72 -5.37
CA TYR A 55 3.22 -7.45 -5.35
C TYR A 55 3.12 -6.76 -3.98
N LEU A 56 1.91 -6.58 -3.43
CA LEU A 56 1.69 -5.95 -2.13
C LEU A 56 2.47 -6.64 -1.01
N LEU A 57 2.44 -7.98 -0.98
CA LEU A 57 3.24 -8.77 -0.04
C LEU A 57 4.74 -8.53 -0.21
N LYS A 58 5.24 -8.46 -1.45
CA LYS A 58 6.67 -8.22 -1.74
C LYS A 58 7.17 -6.86 -1.26
N ILE A 59 6.30 -5.83 -1.26
CA ILE A 59 6.65 -4.47 -0.82
C ILE A 59 6.33 -4.22 0.67
N GLY A 60 5.92 -5.26 1.42
CA GLY A 60 5.79 -5.23 2.87
C GLY A 60 4.39 -4.98 3.41
N PHE A 61 3.34 -5.04 2.58
CA PHE A 61 1.97 -5.13 3.09
C PHE A 61 1.71 -6.51 3.68
N LYS A 62 0.81 -6.56 4.64
CA LYS A 62 0.31 -7.78 5.28
C LYS A 62 -1.18 -7.92 4.99
N LYS A 63 -1.67 -9.13 4.78
CA LYS A 63 -3.12 -9.37 4.74
C LYS A 63 -3.73 -9.02 6.10
N LEU A 64 -4.88 -8.35 6.09
CA LEU A 64 -5.63 -8.06 7.31
C LEU A 64 -6.26 -9.33 7.90
N SER A 65 -6.67 -10.26 7.04
CA SER A 65 -7.16 -11.60 7.42
C SER A 65 -6.99 -12.58 6.26
N ASN A 66 -7.00 -13.90 6.54
CA ASN A 66 -6.76 -14.92 5.50
C ASN A 66 -7.73 -14.85 4.31
N ASN A 67 -9.00 -14.51 4.59
CA ASN A 67 -10.09 -14.45 3.60
C ASN A 67 -10.39 -13.03 3.10
N SER A 68 -9.67 -12.00 3.55
CA SER A 68 -9.88 -10.64 3.02
C SER A 68 -9.03 -10.38 1.79
N ASN A 69 -9.58 -9.56 0.90
CA ASN A 69 -8.86 -8.90 -0.18
C ASN A 69 -8.13 -7.63 0.30
N GLN A 70 -8.06 -7.43 1.62
CA GLN A 70 -7.54 -6.22 2.25
C GLN A 70 -6.11 -6.42 2.76
N PHE A 71 -5.27 -5.45 2.45
CA PHE A 71 -3.86 -5.43 2.75
C PHE A 71 -3.53 -4.15 3.52
N VAL A 72 -2.70 -4.27 4.55
CA VAL A 72 -2.28 -3.16 5.40
C VAL A 72 -0.77 -3.06 5.50
N LYS A 73 -0.25 -1.84 5.55
CA LYS A 73 1.16 -1.56 5.85
C LYS A 73 1.25 -0.39 6.82
N ASN A 74 2.07 -0.54 7.86
CA ASN A 74 2.38 0.57 8.74
C ASN A 74 3.41 1.49 8.06
N ILE A 75 3.22 2.80 8.19
CA ILE A 75 4.09 3.84 7.63
C ILE A 75 5.37 3.95 8.46
#